data_AF-A0A316S029-F1
#
_entry.id   AF-A0A316S029-F1
#
_cell.length_a   1.000
_cell.length_b   1.000
_cell.length_c   1.000
_cell.angle_alpha   90.00
_cell.angle_beta   90.00
_cell.angle_gamma   90.00
#
_symmetry.space_group_name_H-M   'P 1'
#
loop_
_entity.id
_entity.type
_entity.pdbx_description
1 polymer ?
#
loop_
_entity_poly.entity_id
_entity_poly.type
_entity_poly.pdbx_seq_one_letter_code
_entity_poly.pdbx_strand_id
1 'polypeptide(L)'
;MSDSQLRKALVGKTWTNDCLESTAYDSRDNPFWPQPGGRRSTGKHGQGGSVSGNREVLIRYHTAKSTRAAFIQPSQSEAVLAVGTHHKITGVRSTRTGPSHTLGSGKRVIELEIEVW
;
A
#
# COMPACT_ATOMS: atom_id res chain seq x y z
N MET A 1 11.78 2.21 -16.53
CA MET A 1 12.74 2.00 -15.43
C MET A 1 12.71 0.53 -15.04
N SER A 2 13.86 -0.12 -14.92
CA SER A 2 13.96 -1.51 -14.47
C SER A 2 13.91 -1.61 -12.94
N ASP A 3 13.64 -2.79 -12.40
CA ASP A 3 13.63 -3.03 -10.96
C ASP A 3 14.98 -2.70 -10.31
N SER A 4 16.10 -2.95 -11.01
CA SER A 4 17.44 -2.57 -10.53
C SER A 4 17.60 -1.05 -10.42
N GLN A 5 17.12 -0.30 -11.42
CA GLN A 5 17.14 1.17 -11.37
C GLN A 5 16.25 1.71 -10.24
N LEU A 6 15.05 1.13 -10.05
CA LEU A 6 14.16 1.48 -8.94
C LEU A 6 14.82 1.21 -7.58
N ARG A 7 15.41 0.02 -7.41
CA ARG A 7 16.10 -0.35 -6.17
C ARG A 7 17.22 0.61 -5.84
N LYS A 8 18.09 0.91 -6.82
CA LYS A 8 19.18 1.88 -6.66
C LYS A 8 18.69 3.29 -6.27
N ALA A 9 17.53 3.70 -6.79
CA ALA A 9 16.99 5.03 -6.54
C ALA A 9 16.28 5.16 -5.17
N LEU A 10 15.58 4.12 -4.74
CA LEU A 10 14.60 4.21 -3.64
C LEU A 10 15.01 3.47 -2.37
N VAL A 11 15.66 2.31 -2.46
CA VAL A 11 15.97 1.50 -1.26
C VAL A 11 16.94 2.25 -0.36
N GLY A 12 16.64 2.26 0.94
CA GLY A 12 17.38 2.99 1.97
C GLY A 12 16.92 4.42 2.18
N LYS A 13 16.00 4.96 1.36
CA LYS A 13 15.37 6.26 1.64
C LYS A 13 14.53 6.18 2.90
N THR A 14 14.62 7.22 3.71
CA THR A 14 13.92 7.34 4.98
C THR A 14 13.18 8.67 5.07
N TRP A 15 12.07 8.68 5.80
CA TRP A 15 11.34 9.90 6.15
C TRP A 15 10.61 9.72 7.47
N THR A 16 10.08 10.83 7.98
CA THR A 16 9.15 10.86 9.11
C THR A 16 7.91 11.58 8.64
N ASN A 17 6.73 11.04 8.90
CA ASN A 17 5.48 11.67 8.48
C ASN A 17 5.15 12.87 9.39
N ASP A 18 4.59 13.92 8.77
CA ASP A 18 4.12 15.14 9.43
C ASP A 18 2.60 15.15 9.65
N CYS A 19 1.90 14.15 9.13
CA CYS A 19 0.45 13.98 9.20
C CYS A 19 0.08 12.52 9.49
N LEU A 20 -1.19 12.30 9.88
CA LEU A 20 -1.71 10.95 10.04
C LEU A 20 -1.71 10.22 8.70
N GLU A 21 -1.20 8.98 8.66
CA GLU A 21 -1.19 8.17 7.45
C GLU A 21 -2.26 7.07 7.55
N SER A 22 -3.29 7.14 6.71
CA SER A 22 -4.30 6.07 6.61
C SER A 22 -3.76 4.92 5.74
N THR A 23 -3.94 3.70 6.22
CA THR A 23 -3.52 2.45 5.59
C THR A 23 -4.56 1.34 5.83
N ALA A 24 -4.37 0.18 5.21
CA ALA A 24 -5.18 -1.00 5.46
C ALA A 24 -4.35 -2.10 6.12
N TYR A 25 -4.82 -2.65 7.25
CA TYR A 25 -4.15 -3.75 7.95
C TYR A 25 -4.38 -5.12 7.29
N ASP A 26 -5.40 -5.23 6.44
CA ASP A 26 -5.64 -6.39 5.59
C ASP A 26 -5.66 -5.97 4.11
N SER A 27 -4.63 -6.41 3.38
CA SER A 27 -4.49 -6.11 1.96
C SER A 27 -5.61 -6.68 1.08
N ARG A 28 -6.37 -7.69 1.56
CA ARG A 28 -7.49 -8.30 0.82
C ARG A 28 -8.72 -7.40 0.80
N ASP A 29 -8.88 -6.61 1.86
CA ASP A 29 -9.98 -5.66 2.02
C ASP A 29 -9.54 -4.23 1.67
N ASN A 30 -8.32 -4.05 1.13
CA ASN A 30 -7.81 -2.74 0.73
C ASN A 30 -8.55 -2.21 -0.52
N PRO A 31 -9.32 -1.12 -0.41
CA PRO A 31 -10.10 -0.62 -1.54
C PRO A 31 -9.23 -0.02 -2.65
N PHE A 32 -7.97 0.35 -2.39
CA PHE A 32 -7.11 1.02 -3.36
C PHE A 32 -6.35 0.08 -4.29
N TRP A 33 -6.44 -1.23 -4.07
CA TRP A 33 -5.75 -2.23 -4.86
C TRP A 33 -6.32 -2.36 -6.30
N PRO A 34 -5.48 -2.49 -7.35
CA PRO A 34 -5.98 -2.76 -8.71
C PRO A 34 -6.77 -4.07 -8.81
N GLN A 35 -8.08 -3.94 -8.96
CA GLN A 35 -9.00 -5.08 -9.02
C GLN A 35 -8.98 -5.74 -10.41
N PRO A 36 -9.19 -7.07 -10.52
CA PRO A 36 -9.32 -7.76 -11.79
C PRO A 36 -10.35 -7.08 -12.70
N GLY A 37 -9.98 -6.81 -13.96
CA GLY A 37 -10.85 -6.16 -14.94
C GLY A 37 -11.06 -4.65 -14.75
N GLY A 38 -10.37 -3.99 -13.81
CA GLY A 38 -10.38 -2.52 -13.68
C GLY A 38 -11.73 -1.89 -13.33
N ARG A 39 -12.68 -2.69 -12.80
CA ARG A 39 -14.02 -2.21 -12.44
C ARG A 39 -13.95 -1.26 -11.23
N ARG A 40 -14.44 -0.03 -11.43
CA ARG A 40 -14.50 1.05 -10.44
C ARG A 40 -15.65 0.83 -9.45
N SER A 41 -15.60 -0.20 -8.60
CA SER A 41 -16.57 -0.40 -7.47
C SER A 41 -16.38 -1.69 -6.67
N THR A 42 -15.30 -2.44 -6.85
CA THR A 42 -15.22 -3.83 -6.37
C THR A 42 -14.51 -4.04 -5.03
N GLY A 43 -14.34 -2.99 -4.22
CA GLY A 43 -14.02 -3.23 -2.80
C GLY A 43 -15.13 -4.06 -2.16
N LYS A 44 -14.78 -4.83 -1.12
CA LYS A 44 -15.76 -5.63 -0.36
C LYS A 44 -16.94 -4.74 0.04
N HIS A 45 -18.17 -5.15 -0.25
CA HIS A 45 -19.39 -4.34 -0.02
C HIS A 45 -19.45 -2.98 -0.76
N GLY A 46 -18.80 -2.80 -1.90
CA GLY A 46 -18.83 -1.54 -2.67
C GLY A 46 -17.87 -0.47 -2.14
N GLN A 47 -16.87 -0.88 -1.37
CA GLN A 47 -15.88 0.02 -0.80
C GLN A 47 -14.94 0.61 -1.86
N GLY A 48 -14.53 1.86 -1.62
CA GLY A 48 -13.63 2.61 -2.49
C GLY A 48 -14.30 3.81 -3.16
N GLY A 49 -13.57 4.92 -3.26
CA GLY A 49 -14.02 6.08 -4.02
C GLY A 49 -13.99 5.82 -5.53
N SER A 50 -14.46 6.77 -6.34
CA SER A 50 -14.45 6.69 -7.82
C SER A 50 -13.07 6.40 -8.45
N VAL A 51 -12.00 6.57 -7.67
CA VAL A 51 -10.58 6.36 -8.03
C VAL A 51 -9.94 5.11 -7.41
N SER A 52 -10.70 4.30 -6.67
CA SER A 52 -10.20 3.05 -6.08
C SER A 52 -9.71 2.08 -7.15
N GLY A 53 -8.52 1.50 -6.94
CA GLY A 53 -7.91 0.52 -7.85
C GLY A 53 -7.07 1.06 -9.00
N ASN A 54 -6.83 2.37 -9.07
CA ASN A 54 -6.02 3.00 -10.13
C ASN A 54 -4.64 3.50 -9.67
N ARG A 55 -4.22 3.17 -8.44
CA ARG A 55 -2.92 3.60 -7.90
C ARG A 55 -1.76 2.94 -8.65
N GLU A 56 -0.72 3.74 -8.87
CA GLU A 56 0.49 3.31 -9.58
C GLU A 56 1.58 2.82 -8.63
N VAL A 57 1.50 3.27 -7.38
CA VAL A 57 2.38 2.90 -6.28
C VAL A 57 1.54 2.26 -5.18
N LEU A 58 2.01 1.14 -4.68
CA LEU A 58 1.41 0.39 -3.58
C LEU A 58 2.47 0.23 -2.49
N ILE A 59 2.09 0.49 -1.26
CA ILE A 59 2.98 0.43 -0.11
C ILE A 59 2.59 -0.78 0.73
N ARG A 60 3.57 -1.63 1.00
CA ARG A 60 3.47 -2.72 1.96
C ARG A 60 4.26 -2.33 3.20
N TYR A 61 3.54 -1.96 4.25
CA TYR A 61 4.15 -1.63 5.53
C TYR A 61 4.51 -2.87 6.32
N HIS A 62 5.70 -2.87 6.90
CA HIS A 62 6.19 -3.79 7.91
C HIS A 62 6.31 -3.02 9.22
N THR A 63 5.27 -3.10 10.05
CA THR A 63 5.18 -2.35 11.31
C THR A 63 5.95 -3.02 12.43
N ALA A 64 6.83 -2.27 13.10
CA ALA A 64 7.41 -2.70 14.36
C ALA A 64 6.33 -2.81 15.46
N LYS A 65 6.57 -3.64 16.48
CA LYS A 65 5.64 -3.78 17.61
C LYS A 65 5.41 -2.45 18.37
N SER A 66 6.38 -1.53 18.31
CA SER A 66 6.31 -0.21 18.94
C SER A 66 5.56 0.83 18.10
N THR A 67 5.24 0.55 16.84
CA THR A 67 4.56 1.51 15.96
C THR A 67 3.20 1.89 16.54
N ARG A 68 2.97 3.19 16.72
CA ARG A 68 1.69 3.72 17.19
C ARG A 68 0.71 3.76 16.02
N ALA A 69 -0.34 2.96 16.11
CA ALA A 69 -1.42 2.93 15.13
C ALA A 69 -2.79 2.73 15.81
N ALA A 70 -3.85 3.21 15.17
CA ALA A 70 -5.23 2.98 15.59
C ALA A 70 -6.01 2.25 14.49
N PHE A 71 -6.77 1.22 14.86
CA PHE A 71 -7.69 0.51 13.97
C PHE A 71 -9.07 1.18 14.07
N ILE A 72 -9.55 1.79 12.99
CA ILE A 72 -10.68 2.74 13.08
C ILE A 72 -11.90 2.36 12.24
N GLN A 73 -11.74 1.59 11.17
CA GLN A 73 -12.86 1.20 10.30
C GLN A 73 -12.71 -0.25 9.84
N PRO A 74 -13.27 -1.22 10.58
CA PRO A 74 -13.11 -2.64 10.29
C PRO A 74 -13.58 -3.03 8.89
N SER A 75 -14.62 -2.36 8.37
CA SER A 75 -15.15 -2.67 7.03
C SER A 75 -14.10 -2.46 5.95
N GLN A 76 -13.29 -1.40 6.03
CA GLN A 76 -12.21 -1.09 5.09
C GLN A 76 -10.85 -1.63 5.53
N SER A 77 -10.83 -2.39 6.64
CA SER A 77 -9.62 -2.77 7.36
C SER A 77 -8.69 -1.59 7.63
N GLU A 78 -9.25 -0.42 7.95
CA GLU A 78 -8.46 0.80 8.09
C GLU A 78 -7.66 0.80 9.40
N ALA A 79 -6.37 1.11 9.26
CA ALA A 79 -5.48 1.50 10.33
C ALA A 79 -4.86 2.86 10.03
N VAL A 80 -4.65 3.68 11.06
CA VAL A 80 -4.02 5.00 10.92
C VAL A 80 -2.73 5.02 11.71
N LEU A 81 -1.62 5.33 11.04
CA LEU A 81 -0.32 5.57 11.67
C LEU A 81 -0.29 6.98 12.27
N ALA A 82 0.29 7.08 13.46
CA ALA A 82 0.44 8.36 14.16
C ALA A 82 1.37 9.31 13.40
N VAL A 83 1.25 10.62 13.67
CA VAL A 83 2.25 11.61 13.26
C VAL A 83 3.60 11.29 13.93
N GLY A 84 4.70 11.50 13.21
CA GLY A 84 6.04 11.22 13.73
C GLY A 84 6.50 9.76 13.59
N THR A 85 5.77 8.92 12.88
CA THR A 85 6.20 7.57 12.49
C THR A 85 7.36 7.64 11.49
N HIS A 86 8.41 6.89 11.79
CA HIS A 86 9.58 6.76 10.91
C HIS A 86 9.34 5.69 9.86
N HIS A 87 9.91 5.91 8.69
CA HIS A 87 9.76 5.05 7.54
C HIS A 87 11.11 4.77 6.88
N LYS A 88 11.27 3.57 6.33
CA LYS A 88 12.41 3.20 5.48
C LYS A 88 11.99 2.28 4.36
N ILE A 89 12.31 2.64 3.12
CA ILE A 89 12.14 1.75 1.97
C ILE A 89 13.18 0.64 2.06
N THR A 90 12.75 -0.61 2.19
CA THR A 90 13.61 -1.80 2.24
C THR A 90 13.58 -2.60 0.96
N GLY A 91 12.49 -2.50 0.19
CA GLY A 91 12.30 -3.21 -1.06
C GLY A 91 11.51 -2.40 -2.07
N VAL A 92 11.76 -2.69 -3.35
CA VAL A 92 10.92 -2.20 -4.45
C VAL A 92 10.90 -3.24 -5.56
N ARG A 93 9.74 -3.41 -6.17
CA ARG A 93 9.56 -4.23 -7.37
C ARG A 93 8.48 -3.66 -8.27
N SER A 94 8.60 -3.92 -9.56
CA SER A 94 7.47 -3.74 -10.48
C SER A 94 6.64 -5.01 -10.50
N THR A 95 5.33 -4.90 -10.32
CA THR A 95 4.40 -6.04 -10.39
C THR A 95 3.17 -5.74 -11.26
N ARG A 96 2.49 -6.79 -11.69
CA ARG A 96 1.15 -6.73 -12.32
C ARG A 96 0.11 -7.50 -11.50
N THR A 97 0.51 -8.07 -10.37
CA THR A 97 -0.30 -8.98 -9.56
C THR A 97 -0.68 -8.37 -8.23
N GLY A 98 -1.80 -8.84 -7.68
CA GLY A 98 -2.32 -8.56 -6.35
C GLY A 98 -1.47 -9.02 -5.17
N PRO A 99 -1.86 -8.68 -3.93
CA PRO A 99 -1.23 -9.21 -2.71
C PRO A 99 -1.40 -10.74 -2.63
N SER A 100 -2.49 -11.26 -3.22
CA SER A 100 -2.80 -12.68 -3.39
C SER A 100 -2.14 -13.32 -4.63
N HIS A 101 -1.20 -12.63 -5.30
CA HIS A 101 -0.56 -13.08 -6.55
C HIS A 101 -1.52 -13.37 -7.71
N THR A 102 -2.80 -13.01 -7.57
CA THR A 102 -3.78 -13.05 -8.65
C THR A 102 -3.50 -11.93 -9.65
N LEU A 103 -3.70 -12.21 -10.95
CA LEU A 103 -3.65 -11.19 -11.99
C LEU A 103 -4.63 -10.07 -11.62
N GLY A 104 -4.12 -8.84 -11.46
CA GLY A 104 -4.94 -7.66 -11.23
C GLY A 104 -5.62 -7.20 -12.52
N SER A 105 -5.68 -5.89 -12.75
CA SER A 105 -6.17 -5.32 -14.02
C SER A 105 -5.20 -5.52 -15.22
N GLY A 106 -4.03 -6.14 -15.00
CA GLY A 106 -2.93 -6.20 -15.98
C GLY A 106 -2.06 -4.94 -16.01
N LYS A 107 -2.45 -3.86 -15.31
CA LYS A 107 -1.65 -2.63 -15.15
C LYS A 107 -0.39 -2.93 -14.36
N ARG A 108 0.75 -2.40 -14.83
CA ARG A 108 2.02 -2.42 -14.10
C ARG A 108 1.96 -1.39 -12.96
N VAL A 109 2.28 -1.83 -11.75
CA VAL A 109 2.38 -1.00 -10.55
C VAL A 109 3.74 -1.19 -9.90
N ILE A 110 4.17 -0.17 -9.15
CA ILE A 110 5.38 -0.23 -8.31
C ILE A 110 4.93 -0.60 -6.90
N GLU A 111 5.46 -1.68 -6.36
CA GLU A 111 5.26 -2.05 -4.96
C GLU A 111 6.51 -1.67 -4.16
N LEU A 112 6.31 -0.92 -3.07
CA LEU A 112 7.32 -0.54 -2.11
C LEU A 112 7.13 -1.37 -0.84
N GLU A 113 8.21 -1.96 -0.35
CA GLU A 113 8.28 -2.54 0.99
C GLU A 113 8.89 -1.49 1.91
N ILE A 114 8.17 -1.15 2.98
CA ILE A 114 8.55 -0.06 3.88
C ILE A 114 8.46 -0.55 5.32
N GLU A 115 9.56 -0.50 6.05
CA GLU A 115 9.59 -0.68 7.51
C GLU A 115 9.13 0.62 8.19
N VAL A 116 8.32 0.48 9.24
CA VAL A 116 7.86 1.62 10.04
C VAL A 116 8.02 1.40 11.54
N TRP A 117 8.39 2.45 12.28
CA TRP A 117 8.61 2.44 13.74
C TRP A 117 8.30 3.77 14.42
#